data_AF-A0A1Q7KQF5-F1
#
_entry.id   AF-A0A1Q7KQF5-F1
#
_cell.length_a   1.000
_cell.length_b   1.000
_cell.length_c   1.000
_cell.angle_alpha   90.00
_cell.angle_beta   90.00
_cell.angle_gamma   90.00
#
_symmetry.space_group_name_H-M   'P 1'
#
loop_
_entity.id
_entity.type
_entity.pdbx_description
1 polymer ?
#
loop_
_entity_poly.entity_id
_entity_poly.type
_entity_poly.pdbx_seq_one_letter_code
_entity_poly.pdbx_strand_id
1 'polypeptide(L)'
;MKRLGIVALLTAVLAAPVVRAQQPRPWHQLSPDEQRRAWENYRRYQQLPENKQRSLEERYQRFQAMPPQDRDRLRQNYETYRGFDPGQRQEFGQKYRRWKSGQH
;
A
#
# COMPACT_ATOMS: atom_id res chain seq x y z
N MET A 1 -13.04 -22.67 5.23
CA MET A 1 -12.38 -22.27 6.50
C MET A 1 -12.63 -20.78 6.73
N LYS A 2 -13.44 -20.45 7.73
CA LYS A 2 -14.02 -19.12 7.97
C LYS A 2 -13.00 -18.23 8.69
N ARG A 3 -12.50 -17.17 8.05
CA ARG A 3 -11.78 -16.08 8.75
C ARG A 3 -12.78 -15.00 9.16
N LEU A 4 -13.34 -15.24 10.34
CA LEU A 4 -13.84 -14.30 11.35
C LEU A 4 -14.21 -12.91 10.85
N GLY A 5 -15.52 -12.68 10.74
CA GLY A 5 -16.10 -11.34 10.75
C GLY A 5 -15.94 -10.71 12.14
N ILE A 6 -15.69 -9.41 12.15
CA ILE A 6 -15.80 -8.58 13.34
C ILE A 6 -16.91 -7.58 13.04
N VAL A 7 -18.04 -7.73 13.73
CA VAL A 7 -19.11 -6.75 13.84
C VAL A 7 -19.17 -6.32 15.30
N ALA A 8 -19.59 -5.06 15.51
CA ALA A 8 -19.96 -4.39 16.76
C ALA A 8 -18.77 -3.75 17.52
N LEU A 9 -18.80 -2.49 17.97
CA LEU A 9 -19.93 -1.63 18.35
C LEU A 9 -19.54 -0.13 18.31
N LEU A 10 -20.54 0.70 18.05
CA LEU A 10 -20.54 2.17 18.13
C LEU A 10 -20.12 2.66 19.53
N THR A 11 -19.16 3.57 19.58
CA THR A 11 -18.97 4.52 20.69
C THR A 11 -18.73 5.92 20.13
N ALA A 12 -19.18 6.91 20.89
CA ALA A 12 -19.56 8.26 20.48
C ALA A 12 -18.45 9.08 19.79
N VAL A 13 -18.88 9.83 18.77
CA VAL A 13 -18.10 10.85 18.09
C VAL A 13 -17.98 12.08 19.00
N LEU A 14 -16.82 12.26 19.64
CA LEU A 14 -16.38 13.55 20.14
C LEU A 14 -14.91 13.74 19.80
N ALA A 15 -14.65 14.72 18.92
CA ALA A 15 -13.34 15.20 18.47
C ALA A 15 -12.41 14.10 17.89
N ALA A 16 -12.79 13.52 16.76
CA ALA A 16 -11.79 12.85 15.92
C ALA A 16 -10.76 13.90 15.49
N PRO A 17 -9.45 13.76 15.79
CA PRO A 17 -8.47 14.58 15.11
C PRO A 17 -8.71 14.34 13.62
N VAL A 18 -8.87 15.41 12.84
CA VAL A 18 -8.90 15.33 11.38
C VAL A 18 -7.66 14.55 11.01
N VAL A 19 -7.85 13.27 10.67
CA VAL A 19 -6.74 12.42 10.34
C VAL A 19 -6.21 12.98 9.04
N ARG A 20 -5.09 13.70 9.12
CA ARG A 20 -4.39 14.18 7.94
C ARG A 20 -3.81 12.94 7.25
N ALA A 21 -4.62 12.34 6.38
CA ALA A 21 -4.11 11.52 5.31
C ALA A 21 -2.97 12.33 4.68
N GLN A 22 -1.77 11.76 4.62
CA GLN A 22 -0.62 12.41 4.00
C GLN A 22 -1.03 12.78 2.58
N GLN A 23 -1.30 14.06 2.36
CA GLN A 23 -1.69 14.58 1.06
C GLN A 23 -0.50 14.32 0.12
N PRO A 24 -0.73 13.85 -1.11
CA PRO A 24 0.33 13.74 -2.09
C PRO A 24 1.06 15.09 -2.18
N ARG A 25 2.39 15.09 -2.11
CA ARG A 25 3.15 16.33 -2.32
C ARG A 25 2.84 16.81 -3.74
N PRO A 26 2.49 18.09 -3.92
CA PRO A 26 2.21 18.62 -5.25
C PRO A 26 3.46 18.53 -6.14
N TRP A 27 3.25 18.33 -7.44
CA TRP A 27 4.32 18.07 -8.41
C TRP A 27 5.48 19.07 -8.35
N HIS A 28 5.16 20.36 -8.22
CA HIS A 28 6.14 21.44 -8.18
C HIS A 28 7.06 21.42 -6.95
N GLN A 29 6.72 20.63 -5.92
CA GLN A 29 7.56 20.45 -4.72
C GLN A 29 8.47 19.22 -4.80
N LEU A 30 8.36 18.41 -5.85
CA LEU A 30 9.24 17.26 -6.06
C LEU A 30 10.58 17.71 -6.63
N SER A 31 11.67 17.12 -6.15
CA SER A 31 12.99 17.34 -6.75
C SER A 31 13.04 16.83 -8.19
N PRO A 32 13.99 17.30 -9.03
CA PRO A 32 14.13 16.81 -10.40
C PRO A 32 14.26 15.27 -10.50
N ASP A 33 14.96 14.63 -9.56
CA ASP A 33 15.08 13.17 -9.50
C ASP A 33 13.76 12.49 -9.12
N GLU A 34 12.99 13.07 -8.20
CA GLU A 34 11.67 12.55 -7.83
C GLU A 34 10.67 12.66 -8.99
N GLN A 35 10.68 13.80 -9.69
CA GLN A 35 9.88 14.01 -10.90
C GLN A 35 10.24 12.99 -12.00
N ARG A 36 11.54 12.75 -12.23
CA ARG A 36 12.01 11.75 -13.21
C ARG A 36 11.49 10.35 -12.86
N ARG A 37 11.64 9.93 -11.60
CA ARG A 37 11.15 8.63 -11.12
C ARG A 37 9.63 8.50 -11.27
N ALA A 38 8.89 9.56 -10.97
CA ALA A 38 7.44 9.57 -11.14
C ALA A 38 7.04 9.40 -12.61
N TRP A 39 7.73 10.10 -13.54
CA TRP A 39 7.54 9.93 -14.98
C TRP A 39 7.87 8.52 -15.47
N GLU A 40 8.97 7.94 -15.00
CA GLU A 40 9.33 6.55 -15.33
C GLU A 40 8.28 5.56 -14.86
N ASN A 41 7.77 5.73 -13.63
CA ASN A 41 6.70 4.89 -13.08
C ASN A 41 5.41 5.03 -13.89
N TYR A 42 5.06 6.26 -14.29
CA TYR A 42 3.90 6.52 -15.14
C TYR A 42 4.05 5.84 -16.51
N ARG A 43 5.21 5.95 -17.15
CA ARG A 43 5.49 5.28 -18.44
C ARG A 43 5.35 3.76 -18.32
N ARG A 44 5.88 3.16 -17.24
CA ARG A 44 5.71 1.73 -16.96
C ARG A 44 4.25 1.35 -16.76
N TYR A 45 3.48 2.18 -16.06
CA TYR A 45 2.05 1.97 -15.85
C TYR A 45 1.28 1.98 -17.17
N GLN A 46 1.56 2.94 -18.06
CA GLN A 46 0.92 3.04 -19.38
C GLN A 46 1.20 1.82 -20.28
N GLN A 47 2.33 1.15 -20.07
CA GLN A 47 2.71 -0.07 -20.80
C GLN A 47 2.07 -1.34 -20.23
N LEU A 48 1.38 -1.27 -19.09
CA LEU A 48 0.70 -2.43 -18.52
C LEU A 48 -0.54 -2.79 -19.35
N PRO A 49 -0.84 -4.09 -19.53
CA PRO A 49 -2.12 -4.52 -20.09
C PRO A 49 -3.30 -3.98 -19.27
N GLU A 50 -4.44 -3.73 -19.93
CA GLU A 50 -5.61 -3.09 -19.32
C GLU A 50 -6.09 -3.83 -18.05
N ASN A 51 -6.09 -5.17 -18.07
CA ASN A 51 -6.47 -5.96 -16.89
C ASN A 51 -5.54 -5.73 -15.68
N LYS A 52 -4.25 -5.44 -15.92
CA LYS A 52 -3.29 -5.09 -14.87
C LYS A 52 -3.52 -3.66 -14.39
N GLN A 53 -3.80 -2.72 -15.29
CA GLN A 53 -4.17 -1.35 -14.91
C GLN A 53 -5.43 -1.34 -14.04
N ARG A 54 -6.48 -2.08 -14.43
CA ARG A 54 -7.71 -2.23 -13.63
C ARG A 54 -7.44 -2.85 -12.25
N SER A 55 -6.62 -3.91 -12.19
CA SER A 55 -6.27 -4.51 -10.90
C SER A 55 -5.49 -3.56 -9.98
N LEU A 56 -4.64 -2.70 -10.55
CA LEU A 56 -3.93 -1.67 -9.78
C LEU A 56 -4.89 -0.59 -9.26
N GLU A 57 -5.83 -0.14 -10.10
CA GLU A 57 -6.86 0.82 -9.73
C GLU A 57 -7.72 0.30 -8.58
N GLU A 58 -8.22 -0.94 -8.67
CA GLU A 58 -9.00 -1.58 -7.60
C GLU A 58 -8.21 -1.68 -6.28
N ARG A 59 -6.92 -2.03 -6.36
CA ARG A 59 -6.06 -2.09 -5.16
C ARG A 59 -5.86 -0.70 -4.57
N TYR A 60 -5.69 0.31 -5.41
CA TYR A 60 -5.53 1.69 -4.97
C TYR A 60 -6.81 2.21 -4.30
N GLN A 61 -7.98 1.94 -4.87
CA GLN A 61 -9.27 2.29 -4.27
C GLN A 61 -9.46 1.61 -2.91
N ARG A 62 -9.15 0.31 -2.81
CA ARG A 62 -9.16 -0.40 -1.52
C ARG A 62 -8.23 0.22 -0.51
N PHE A 63 -7.01 0.60 -0.92
CA PHE A 63 -6.05 1.27 -0.04
C PHE A 63 -6.56 2.63 0.43
N GLN A 64 -7.15 3.44 -0.46
CA GLN A 64 -7.72 4.74 -0.11
C GLN A 64 -8.88 4.61 0.89
N ALA A 65 -9.70 3.57 0.74
CA ALA A 65 -10.81 3.26 1.63
C ALA A 65 -10.39 2.69 3.00
N MET A 66 -9.12 2.30 3.19
CA MET A 66 -8.64 1.80 4.49
C MET A 66 -8.67 2.91 5.55
N PRO A 67 -8.97 2.55 6.82
CA PRO A 67 -8.73 3.43 7.95
C PRO A 67 -7.30 3.97 7.92
N PRO A 68 -7.07 5.24 8.31
CA PRO A 68 -5.74 5.83 8.23
C PRO A 68 -4.66 5.04 8.97
N GLN A 69 -5.01 4.46 10.11
CA GLN A 69 -4.13 3.64 10.95
C GLN A 69 -3.61 2.42 10.18
N ASP A 70 -4.48 1.78 9.41
CA ASP A 70 -4.13 0.63 8.58
C ASP A 70 -3.24 1.05 7.40
N ARG A 71 -3.52 2.22 6.80
CA ARG A 71 -2.66 2.79 5.75
C ARG A 71 -1.26 3.09 6.27
N ASP A 72 -1.17 3.64 7.47
CA ASP A 72 0.10 3.97 8.11
C ASP A 72 0.89 2.70 8.45
N ARG A 73 0.22 1.68 8.99
CA ARG A 73 0.83 0.36 9.21
C ARG A 73 1.35 -0.26 7.91
N LEU A 74 0.58 -0.18 6.83
CA LEU A 74 1.01 -0.69 5.52
C LEU A 74 2.23 0.08 5.00
N ARG A 75 2.25 1.41 5.16
CA ARG A 75 3.40 2.25 4.79
C ARG A 75 4.65 1.88 5.59
N GLN A 76 4.51 1.72 6.91
CA GLN A 76 5.63 1.31 7.78
C GLN A 76 6.19 -0.06 7.36
N ASN A 77 5.32 -1.05 7.13
CA ASN A 77 5.74 -2.36 6.64
C ASN A 77 6.49 -2.27 5.31
N TYR A 78 6.03 -1.38 4.41
CA TYR A 78 6.68 -1.15 3.13
C TYR A 78 8.06 -0.49 3.29
N GLU A 79 8.21 0.50 4.17
CA GLU A 79 9.52 1.10 4.45
C GLU A 79 10.51 0.11 5.04
N THR A 80 10.06 -0.71 6.00
CA THR A 80 10.86 -1.80 6.56
C THR A 80 11.33 -2.75 5.46
N TYR A 81 10.43 -3.17 4.58
CA TYR A 81 10.78 -4.02 3.44
C TYR A 81 11.75 -3.35 2.46
N ARG A 82 11.59 -2.04 2.19
CA ARG A 82 12.52 -1.28 1.34
C ARG A 82 13.93 -1.22 1.94
N GLY A 83 14.03 -1.15 3.26
CA GLY A 83 15.30 -1.14 3.99
C GLY A 83 16.02 -2.49 4.07
N PHE A 84 15.35 -3.60 3.70
CA PHE A 84 15.97 -4.92 3.76
C PHE A 84 17.16 -5.07 2.80
N ASP A 85 18.22 -5.71 3.30
CA ASP A 85 19.34 -6.18 2.51
C ASP A 85 18.92 -7.33 1.56
N PRO A 86 19.77 -7.73 0.58
CA PRO A 86 19.42 -8.79 -0.37
C PRO A 86 19.02 -10.12 0.27
N GLY A 87 19.69 -10.53 1.36
CA GLY A 87 19.42 -11.78 2.08
C GLY A 87 18.08 -11.73 2.81
N GLN A 88 17.81 -10.63 3.52
CA GLN A 88 16.54 -10.37 4.19
C GLN A 88 15.36 -10.37 3.20
N ARG A 89 15.52 -9.73 2.03
CA ARG A 89 14.50 -9.75 0.97
C ARG A 89 14.24 -11.15 0.44
N GLN A 90 15.28 -11.95 0.28
CA GLN A 90 15.18 -13.33 -0.18
C GLN A 90 14.42 -14.19 0.85
N GLU A 91 14.77 -14.07 2.14
CA GLU A 91 14.10 -14.79 3.21
C GLU A 91 12.62 -14.39 3.33
N PHE A 92 12.33 -13.08 3.31
CA PHE A 92 10.96 -12.57 3.30
C PHE A 92 10.15 -13.15 2.14
N GLY A 93 10.72 -13.15 0.93
CA GLY A 93 10.08 -13.72 -0.25
C GLY A 93 9.79 -15.21 -0.14
N GLN A 94 10.71 -15.98 0.45
CA GLN A 94 10.52 -17.42 0.71
C GLN A 94 9.39 -17.67 1.71
N LYS A 95 9.41 -16.97 2.85
CA LYS A 95 8.36 -17.07 3.88
C LYS A 95 6.99 -16.71 3.31
N TYR A 96 6.92 -15.62 2.54
CA TYR A 96 5.68 -15.18 1.90
C TYR A 96 5.15 -16.21 0.89
N ARG A 97 6.01 -16.80 0.05
CA ARG A 97 5.62 -17.87 -0.89
C ARG A 97 5.07 -19.09 -0.15
N ARG A 98 5.76 -19.56 0.90
CA ARG A 98 5.32 -20.69 1.73
C ARG A 98 3.97 -20.43 2.39
N TRP A 99 3.79 -19.25 2.97
CA TRP A 99 2.51 -18.86 3.55
C TRP A 99 1.41 -18.92 2.49
N LYS A 100 1.64 -18.34 1.30
CA LYS A 100 0.65 -18.29 0.22
C LYS A 100 0.29 -19.67 -0.33
N SER A 101 1.23 -20.60 -0.45
CA SER A 101 0.97 -21.96 -0.95
C SER A 101 0.15 -22.82 0.02
N GLY A 102 0.25 -22.56 1.33
CA GLY A 102 -0.54 -23.26 2.37
C GLY A 102 -1.91 -22.64 2.66
N GLN A 103 -2.36 -21.66 1.86
CA GLN A 103 -3.71 -21.07 1.96
C GLN A 103 -4.70 -21.68 0.95
N HIS A 104 -4.26 -22.66 0.17
CA HIS A 104 -5.07 -23.46 -0.75
C HIS A 104 -5.39 -24.81 -0.13
#